data_AF-A0A3N5YWA7-F1
#
_entry.id   AF-A0A3N5YWA7-F1
#
_cell.length_a   1.000
_cell.length_b   1.000
_cell.length_c   1.000
_cell.angle_alpha   90.00
_cell.angle_beta   90.00
_cell.angle_gamma   90.00
#
_symmetry.space_group_name_H-M   'P 1'
#
loop_
_entity.id
_entity.type
_entity.pdbx_description
1 polymer ?
#
loop_
_entity_poly.entity_id
_entity_poly.type
_entity_poly.pdbx_seq_one_letter_code
_entity_poly.pdbx_strand_id
1 'polypeptide(L)'
;MHRPMSRNSAWHWFAVGKHPCAADYFRAGSGGGLSRSFEIWMEAGFSRIGAQRFSLPSLRSFRFWAQGAHSGEICGGILRDSVDKVGRPYPFLAAGTGPLPGWDQAWDLVPIAMETCWRQMERLATRSFGLLQELEDELLGWLPPAADWDRFRTDREAGARAPGAGLAQLRARLQALSARPAGGRGQQAWIVPVEEIPGIDPMVLFSLW
;
A
#
# COMPACT_ATOMS: atom_id res chain seq x y z
N MET A 1 -28.08 15.90 17.07
CA MET A 1 -27.59 16.71 15.93
C MET A 1 -27.03 15.73 14.90
N HIS A 2 -27.87 15.26 13.98
CA HIS A 2 -27.49 14.26 12.98
C HIS A 2 -26.63 14.92 11.89
N ARG A 3 -25.39 14.44 11.73
CA ARG A 3 -24.51 14.81 10.63
C ARG A 3 -25.09 14.19 9.35
N PRO A 4 -25.33 14.94 8.26
CA PRO A 4 -25.81 14.35 7.02
C PRO A 4 -24.72 13.43 6.46
N MET A 5 -25.02 12.13 6.40
CA MET A 5 -24.25 11.13 5.66
C MET A 5 -24.48 11.37 4.16
N SER A 6 -23.63 12.20 3.56
CA SER A 6 -23.41 12.14 2.11
C SER A 6 -21.98 12.48 1.79
N ARG A 7 -21.15 11.47 1.56
CA ARG A 7 -20.09 11.60 0.56
C ARG A 7 -20.30 10.47 -0.41
N ASN A 8 -21.09 10.76 -1.44
CA ASN A 8 -21.11 10.03 -2.68
C ASN A 8 -19.73 10.21 -3.35
N SER A 9 -18.72 9.62 -2.73
CA SER A 9 -17.38 9.58 -3.26
C SER A 9 -17.38 8.51 -4.35
N ALA A 10 -16.90 8.84 -5.55
CA ALA A 10 -16.67 7.84 -6.60
C ALA A 10 -15.59 6.80 -6.19
N TRP A 11 -15.00 6.95 -5.00
CA TRP A 11 -14.07 6.01 -4.42
C TRP A 11 -14.75 4.98 -3.52
N HIS A 12 -14.38 3.75 -3.81
CA HIS A 12 -14.88 2.53 -3.20
C HIS A 12 -13.77 1.90 -2.36
N TRP A 13 -13.85 2.08 -1.03
CA TRP A 13 -12.91 1.51 -0.08
C TRP A 13 -13.38 0.15 0.42
N PHE A 14 -12.44 -0.77 0.61
CA PHE A 14 -12.69 -2.08 1.18
C PHE A 14 -11.53 -2.59 2.02
N ALA A 15 -11.84 -3.46 2.97
CA ALA A 15 -10.86 -4.22 3.72
C ALA A 15 -11.32 -5.68 3.87
N VAL A 16 -10.40 -6.62 3.68
CA VAL A 16 -10.68 -8.07 3.73
C VAL A 16 -9.50 -8.82 4.33
N GLY A 17 -9.76 -10.01 4.87
CA GLY A 17 -8.74 -10.87 5.45
C GLY A 17 -8.91 -11.05 6.95
N LYS A 18 -7.80 -11.10 7.68
CA LYS A 18 -7.82 -11.21 9.15
C LYS A 18 -7.31 -9.95 9.84
N HIS A 19 -7.91 -9.65 10.97
CA HIS A 19 -7.53 -8.53 11.82
C HIS A 19 -7.71 -8.91 13.29
N PRO A 20 -6.87 -8.42 14.23
CA PRO A 20 -6.96 -8.77 15.65
C PRO A 20 -8.31 -8.47 16.32
N CYS A 21 -9.15 -7.60 15.73
CA CYS A 21 -10.49 -7.30 16.24
C CYS A 21 -11.57 -8.32 15.85
N ALA A 22 -11.30 -9.20 14.89
CA ALA A 22 -12.26 -10.18 14.38
C ALA A 22 -11.81 -11.60 14.73
N ALA A 23 -12.75 -12.47 15.10
CA ALA A 23 -12.44 -13.87 15.39
C ALA A 23 -12.18 -14.69 14.13
N ASP A 24 -12.81 -14.32 13.02
CA ASP A 24 -12.73 -14.98 11.72
C ASP A 24 -12.37 -14.00 10.60
N TYR A 25 -12.26 -14.52 9.38
CA TYR A 25 -12.15 -13.71 8.17
C TYR A 25 -13.32 -12.71 8.07
N PHE A 26 -13.03 -11.47 7.68
CA PHE A 26 -14.06 -10.45 7.52
C PHE A 26 -13.96 -9.75 6.17
N ARG A 27 -15.04 -9.05 5.84
CA ARG A 27 -15.12 -8.12 4.72
C ARG A 27 -15.80 -6.85 5.20
N ALA A 28 -15.22 -5.71 4.84
CA ALA A 28 -15.71 -4.38 5.16
C ALA A 28 -15.70 -3.50 3.92
N GLY A 29 -16.69 -2.61 3.80
CA GLY A 29 -16.82 -1.66 2.69
C GLY A 29 -17.31 -2.28 1.38
N SER A 30 -17.23 -1.50 0.30
CA SER A 30 -17.60 -1.91 -1.05
C SER A 30 -16.41 -1.65 -1.95
N GLY A 31 -15.70 -2.68 -2.41
CA GLY A 31 -14.52 -2.52 -3.27
C GLY A 31 -14.80 -2.69 -4.76
N GLY A 32 -16.05 -2.50 -5.16
CA GLY A 32 -16.52 -2.74 -6.54
C GLY A 32 -16.18 -4.14 -7.05
N GLY A 33 -16.02 -4.27 -8.36
CA GLY A 33 -15.63 -5.53 -9.02
C GLY A 33 -14.20 -6.01 -8.69
N LEU A 34 -13.32 -5.09 -8.28
CA LEU A 34 -11.91 -5.43 -8.00
C LEU A 34 -11.71 -6.17 -6.67
N SER A 35 -12.54 -5.90 -5.66
CA SER A 35 -12.44 -6.57 -4.35
C SER A 35 -12.38 -8.09 -4.47
N ARG A 36 -13.30 -8.67 -5.24
CA ARG A 36 -13.37 -10.11 -5.49
C ARG A 36 -12.10 -10.66 -6.12
N SER A 37 -11.52 -9.95 -7.09
CA SER A 37 -10.30 -10.36 -7.78
C SER A 37 -9.11 -10.38 -6.83
N PHE A 38 -8.98 -9.37 -5.96
CA PHE A 38 -7.93 -9.34 -4.95
C PHE A 38 -8.11 -10.44 -3.90
N GLU A 39 -9.34 -10.72 -3.46
CA GLU A 39 -9.61 -11.84 -2.55
C GLU A 39 -9.17 -13.17 -3.14
N ILE A 40 -9.53 -13.45 -4.40
CA ILE A 40 -9.14 -14.69 -5.09
C ILE A 40 -7.62 -14.79 -5.22
N TRP A 41 -6.96 -13.69 -5.60
CA TRP A 41 -5.50 -13.65 -5.71
C TRP A 41 -4.81 -13.87 -4.36
N MET A 42 -5.30 -13.23 -3.30
CA MET A 42 -4.79 -13.34 -1.94
C MET A 42 -4.95 -14.77 -1.39
N GLU A 43 -6.13 -15.38 -1.58
CA GLU A 43 -6.43 -16.77 -1.21
C GLU A 43 -5.46 -17.75 -1.90
N ALA A 44 -5.26 -17.58 -3.21
CA ALA A 44 -4.36 -18.42 -4.00
C ALA A 44 -2.89 -18.25 -3.57
N GLY A 45 -2.46 -17.02 -3.29
CA GLY A 45 -1.12 -16.72 -2.77
C GLY A 45 -0.88 -17.37 -1.40
N PHE A 46 -1.81 -17.17 -0.46
CA PHE A 46 -1.73 -17.73 0.88
C PHE A 46 -1.70 -19.28 0.86
N SER A 47 -2.54 -19.90 0.03
CA SER A 47 -2.61 -21.37 -0.11
C SER A 47 -1.29 -21.97 -0.63
N ARG A 48 -0.56 -21.26 -1.48
CA ARG A 48 0.75 -21.71 -2.02
C ARG A 48 1.90 -21.56 -1.02
N ILE A 49 1.86 -20.51 -0.20
CA ILE A 49 2.89 -20.26 0.81
C ILE A 49 2.68 -21.21 2.00
N GLY A 50 1.42 -21.45 2.38
CA GLY A 50 1.04 -22.29 3.51
C GLY A 50 1.23 -21.57 4.85
N ALA A 51 0.34 -21.86 5.82
CA ALA A 51 0.29 -21.17 7.11
C ALA A 51 1.61 -21.27 7.92
N GLN A 52 2.37 -22.35 7.77
CA GLN A 52 3.64 -22.56 8.48
C GLN A 52 4.79 -21.67 7.97
N ARG A 53 4.75 -21.27 6.70
CA ARG A 53 5.70 -20.30 6.12
C ARG A 53 5.23 -18.86 6.30
N PHE A 54 3.96 -18.67 6.64
CA PHE A 54 3.42 -17.43 7.20
C PHE A 54 3.82 -17.30 8.69
N SER A 55 5.11 -17.46 8.95
CA SER A 55 5.72 -17.22 10.24
C SER A 55 6.00 -15.72 10.34
N LEU A 56 5.73 -15.12 11.51
CA LEU A 56 5.83 -13.68 11.76
C LEU A 56 7.15 -13.24 12.46
N PRO A 57 8.38 -13.67 12.10
CA PRO A 57 9.58 -13.04 12.68
C PRO A 57 9.63 -11.54 12.37
N SER A 58 9.03 -11.13 11.24
CA SER A 58 8.83 -9.75 10.85
C SER A 58 7.49 -9.59 10.14
N LEU A 59 6.64 -8.69 10.65
CA LEU A 59 5.41 -8.29 9.97
C LEU A 59 5.77 -7.55 8.69
N ARG A 60 5.38 -8.09 7.52
CA ARG A 60 5.58 -7.43 6.24
C ARG A 60 4.35 -6.63 5.86
N SER A 61 4.57 -5.47 5.25
CA SER A 61 3.53 -4.59 4.73
C SER A 61 3.95 -4.12 3.34
N PHE A 62 3.11 -4.35 2.34
CA PHE A 62 3.34 -3.99 0.95
C PHE A 62 2.31 -2.95 0.54
N ARG A 63 2.77 -1.75 0.21
CA ARG A 63 1.96 -0.75 -0.47
C ARG A 63 1.93 -1.06 -1.96
N PHE A 64 0.79 -0.87 -2.61
CA PHE A 64 0.65 -1.08 -4.05
C PHE A 64 -0.30 -0.07 -4.67
N TRP A 65 -0.14 0.10 -5.98
CA TRP A 65 -1.14 0.74 -6.84
C TRP A 65 -1.19 0.00 -8.18
N ALA A 66 -2.33 0.08 -8.86
CA ALA A 66 -2.59 -0.54 -10.15
C ALA A 66 -3.70 0.22 -10.89
N GLN A 67 -3.86 -0.03 -12.19
CA GLN A 67 -5.02 0.44 -12.93
C GLN A 67 -6.32 -0.12 -12.33
N GLY A 68 -7.36 0.71 -12.26
CA GLY A 68 -8.70 0.33 -11.80
C GLY A 68 -9.45 -0.55 -12.80
N ALA A 69 -10.71 -0.88 -12.49
CA ALA A 69 -11.55 -1.70 -13.37
C ALA A 69 -11.97 -0.96 -14.63
N HIS A 70 -12.11 0.37 -14.53
CA HIS A 70 -12.50 1.24 -15.63
C HIS A 70 -11.36 2.18 -16.05
N SER A 71 -11.43 2.67 -17.28
CA SER A 71 -10.46 3.64 -17.79
C SER A 71 -10.52 4.92 -16.95
N GLY A 72 -9.35 5.46 -16.60
CA GLY A 72 -9.22 6.63 -15.72
C GLY A 72 -9.34 6.32 -14.21
N GLU A 73 -9.65 5.08 -13.83
CA GLU A 73 -9.60 4.66 -12.44
C GLU A 73 -8.23 4.12 -12.06
N ILE A 74 -7.91 4.28 -10.78
CA ILE A 74 -6.76 3.68 -10.13
C ILE A 74 -7.23 2.87 -8.93
N CYS A 75 -6.47 1.84 -8.57
CA CYS A 75 -6.61 1.10 -7.33
C CYS A 75 -5.33 1.29 -6.52
N GLY A 76 -5.45 1.65 -5.25
CA GLY A 76 -4.33 1.77 -4.32
C GLY A 76 -4.64 1.05 -3.02
N GLY A 77 -3.66 0.35 -2.45
CA GLY A 77 -3.88 -0.41 -1.23
C GLY A 77 -2.63 -0.83 -0.49
N ILE A 78 -2.85 -1.53 0.63
CA ILE A 78 -1.82 -2.26 1.35
C ILE A 78 -2.20 -3.74 1.48
N LEU A 79 -1.21 -4.62 1.39
CA LEU A 79 -1.30 -6.01 1.80
C LEU A 79 -0.30 -6.25 2.94
N ARG A 80 -0.77 -6.80 4.05
CA ARG A 80 0.05 -6.98 5.25
C ARG A 80 -0.10 -8.37 5.84
N ASP A 81 0.96 -8.86 6.45
CA ASP A 81 0.86 -9.99 7.36
C ASP A 81 -0.04 -9.64 8.56
N SER A 82 -0.94 -10.56 8.91
CA SER A 82 -1.92 -10.35 9.99
C SER A 82 -2.34 -11.67 10.66
N VAL A 83 -3.08 -11.53 11.75
CA VAL A 83 -3.69 -12.62 12.54
C VAL A 83 -5.11 -12.22 12.94
N ASP A 84 -5.98 -13.20 13.14
CA ASP A 84 -7.26 -12.95 13.82
C ASP A 84 -7.10 -12.88 15.35
N LYS A 85 -8.20 -12.62 16.04
CA LYS A 85 -8.28 -12.56 17.51
C LYS A 85 -7.79 -13.82 18.22
N VAL A 86 -7.79 -14.98 17.55
CA VAL A 86 -7.34 -16.26 18.12
C VAL A 86 -5.94 -16.67 17.65
N GLY A 87 -5.25 -15.81 16.91
CA GLY A 87 -3.86 -15.99 16.51
C GLY A 87 -3.63 -16.81 15.24
N ARG A 88 -4.68 -17.12 14.46
CA ARG A 88 -4.52 -17.87 13.21
C ARG A 88 -4.04 -16.90 12.10
N PRO A 89 -2.89 -17.16 11.45
CA PRO A 89 -2.35 -16.26 10.44
C PRO A 89 -3.21 -16.24 9.18
N TYR A 90 -3.35 -15.06 8.58
CA TYR A 90 -3.84 -14.82 7.22
C TYR A 90 -3.61 -13.33 6.90
N PRO A 91 -3.33 -12.96 5.64
CA PRO A 91 -3.10 -11.56 5.28
C PRO A 91 -4.29 -10.63 5.58
N PHE A 92 -3.98 -9.37 5.79
CA PHE A 92 -4.92 -8.26 5.78
C PHE A 92 -4.71 -7.44 4.51
N LEU A 93 -5.78 -7.18 3.78
CA LEU A 93 -5.79 -6.31 2.60
C LEU A 93 -6.74 -5.14 2.87
N ALA A 94 -6.26 -3.92 2.67
CA ALA A 94 -7.10 -2.73 2.58
C ALA A 94 -6.78 -2.00 1.29
N ALA A 95 -7.80 -1.57 0.55
CA ALA A 95 -7.61 -0.88 -0.71
C ALA A 95 -8.79 0.03 -1.03
N GLY A 96 -8.55 0.96 -1.95
CA GLY A 96 -9.61 1.73 -2.58
C GLY A 96 -9.40 1.83 -4.07
N THR A 97 -10.51 1.96 -4.77
CA THR A 97 -10.53 2.21 -6.20
C THR A 97 -11.46 3.34 -6.55
N GLY A 98 -11.07 4.16 -7.50
CA GLY A 98 -11.88 5.26 -7.99
C GLY A 98 -11.11 6.13 -8.99
N PRO A 99 -11.76 7.19 -9.51
CA PRO A 99 -11.14 8.08 -10.47
C PRO A 99 -10.04 8.92 -9.82
N LEU A 100 -8.91 9.06 -10.53
CA LEU A 100 -7.82 9.96 -10.16
C LEU A 100 -7.31 10.72 -11.40
N PRO A 101 -7.92 11.85 -11.78
CA PRO A 101 -7.64 12.50 -13.07
C PRO A 101 -6.15 12.75 -13.30
N GLY A 102 -5.60 12.32 -14.44
CA GLY A 102 -4.20 12.52 -14.82
C GLY A 102 -3.19 11.57 -14.18
N TRP A 103 -3.63 10.53 -13.45
CA TRP A 103 -2.73 9.57 -12.80
C TRP A 103 -1.84 8.81 -13.79
N ASP A 104 -2.32 8.59 -15.00
CA ASP A 104 -1.62 7.88 -16.07
C ASP A 104 -0.43 8.68 -16.61
N GLN A 105 -0.60 10.00 -16.72
CA GLN A 105 0.44 10.94 -17.14
C GLN A 105 1.43 11.28 -16.00
N ALA A 106 0.99 11.10 -14.75
CA ALA A 106 1.76 11.35 -13.54
C ALA A 106 1.98 10.07 -12.71
N TRP A 107 2.19 8.94 -13.39
CA TRP A 107 2.26 7.60 -12.74
C TRP A 107 3.37 7.52 -11.69
N ASP A 108 4.46 8.24 -11.91
CA ASP A 108 5.61 8.39 -11.02
C ASP A 108 5.27 9.13 -9.71
N LEU A 109 4.23 9.96 -9.73
CA LEU A 109 3.77 10.75 -8.57
C LEU A 109 2.63 10.08 -7.81
N VAL A 110 2.06 8.98 -8.33
CA VAL A 110 1.00 8.22 -7.65
C VAL A 110 1.37 7.83 -6.22
N PRO A 111 2.60 7.37 -5.91
CA PRO A 111 2.98 7.08 -4.53
C PRO A 111 2.84 8.27 -3.58
N ILE A 112 3.14 9.48 -4.05
CA ILE A 112 3.00 10.71 -3.27
C ILE A 112 1.50 11.02 -3.07
N ALA A 113 0.70 10.91 -4.13
CA ALA A 113 -0.75 11.11 -4.07
C ALA A 113 -1.46 10.15 -3.09
N MET A 114 -0.99 8.90 -3.04
CA MET A 114 -1.56 7.82 -2.22
C MET A 114 -1.06 7.81 -0.77
N GLU A 115 -0.05 8.59 -0.42
CA GLU A 115 0.65 8.49 0.87
C GLU A 115 -0.30 8.65 2.06
N THR A 116 -1.26 9.58 1.98
CA THR A 116 -2.25 9.77 3.04
C THR A 116 -3.16 8.55 3.19
N CYS A 117 -3.62 7.99 2.07
CA CYS A 117 -4.47 6.80 2.05
C CYS A 117 -3.71 5.57 2.59
N TRP A 118 -2.46 5.35 2.18
CA TRP A 118 -1.66 4.24 2.69
C TRP A 118 -1.40 4.36 4.20
N ARG A 119 -1.10 5.56 4.71
CA ARG A 119 -0.96 5.75 6.17
C ARG A 119 -2.25 5.43 6.92
N GLN A 120 -3.41 5.81 6.37
CA GLN A 120 -4.71 5.47 6.94
C GLN A 120 -4.92 3.95 6.96
N MET A 121 -4.60 3.25 5.87
CA MET A 121 -4.71 1.79 5.80
C MET A 121 -3.75 1.09 6.75
N GLU A 122 -2.50 1.57 6.87
CA GLU A 122 -1.51 1.00 7.80
C GLU A 122 -1.94 1.16 9.24
N ARG A 123 -2.54 2.31 9.56
CA ARG A 123 -3.16 2.54 10.86
C ARG A 123 -4.34 1.60 11.08
N LEU A 124 -5.24 1.45 10.09
CA LEU A 124 -6.37 0.53 10.16
C LEU A 124 -5.91 -0.91 10.45
N ALA A 125 -4.81 -1.33 9.82
CA ALA A 125 -4.27 -2.68 9.95
C ALA A 125 -3.64 -3.00 11.33
N THR A 126 -3.28 -1.97 12.09
CA THR A 126 -2.50 -2.12 13.34
C THR A 126 -3.23 -1.60 14.58
N ARG A 127 -4.27 -0.78 14.38
CA ARG A 127 -5.06 -0.22 15.46
C ARG A 127 -5.89 -1.32 16.13
N SER A 128 -5.90 -1.30 17.46
CA SER A 128 -6.84 -2.11 18.23
C SER A 128 -8.24 -1.49 18.18
N PHE A 129 -9.22 -2.27 17.76
CA PHE A 129 -10.64 -1.91 17.78
C PHE A 129 -11.37 -2.78 18.80
N GLY A 130 -12.35 -2.19 19.48
CA GLY A 130 -13.22 -2.93 20.39
C GLY A 130 -14.21 -3.80 19.63
N LEU A 131 -14.72 -3.28 18.51
CA LEU A 131 -15.71 -3.92 17.64
C LEU A 131 -15.32 -3.75 16.17
N LEU A 132 -15.67 -4.73 15.34
CA LEU A 132 -15.45 -4.66 13.89
C LEU A 132 -16.16 -3.44 13.25
N GLN A 133 -17.31 -3.04 13.79
CA GLN A 133 -18.05 -1.86 13.33
C GLN A 133 -17.21 -0.58 13.36
N GLU A 134 -16.32 -0.42 14.35
CA GLU A 134 -15.46 0.76 14.45
C GLU A 134 -14.44 0.84 13.30
N LEU A 135 -13.98 -0.33 12.83
CA LEU A 135 -13.10 -0.44 11.66
C LEU A 135 -13.86 -0.07 10.39
N GLU A 136 -15.10 -0.56 10.23
CA GLU A 136 -15.97 -0.23 9.10
C GLU A 136 -16.29 1.27 9.04
N ASP A 137 -16.60 1.88 10.18
CA ASP A 137 -16.89 3.30 10.28
C ASP A 137 -15.67 4.16 9.93
N GLU A 138 -14.46 3.73 10.34
CA GLU A 138 -13.20 4.40 9.96
C GLU A 138 -12.95 4.31 8.45
N LEU A 139 -13.15 3.13 7.86
CA LEU A 139 -12.99 2.87 6.42
C LEU A 139 -13.92 3.76 5.58
N LEU A 140 -15.18 3.91 5.99
CA LEU A 140 -16.18 4.76 5.31
C LEU A 140 -15.86 6.26 5.40
N GLY A 141 -15.03 6.67 6.37
CA GLY A 141 -14.63 8.07 6.57
C GLY A 141 -13.49 8.55 5.68
N TRP A 142 -12.87 7.68 4.89
CA TRP A 142 -11.66 8.02 4.13
C TRP A 142 -11.94 8.91 2.92
N LEU A 143 -11.00 9.82 2.69
CA LEU A 143 -11.02 10.73 1.56
C LEU A 143 -10.27 10.10 0.37
N PRO A 144 -10.70 10.37 -0.86
CA PRO A 144 -9.93 10.01 -2.04
C PRO A 144 -8.56 10.71 -2.04
N PRO A 145 -7.53 10.10 -2.67
CA PRO A 145 -6.26 10.77 -2.89
C PRO A 145 -6.46 12.03 -3.75
N ALA A 146 -5.64 13.05 -3.50
CA ALA A 146 -5.70 14.30 -4.24
C ALA A 146 -4.93 14.19 -5.57
N ALA A 147 -5.46 14.79 -6.63
CA ALA A 147 -4.81 14.90 -7.95
C ALA A 147 -3.98 16.20 -8.09
N ASP A 148 -3.21 16.55 -7.05
CA ASP A 148 -2.44 17.81 -6.98
C ASP A 148 -1.03 17.62 -7.58
N TRP A 149 -0.98 17.24 -8.86
CA TRP A 149 0.24 16.80 -9.52
C TRP A 149 1.34 17.85 -9.58
N ASP A 150 0.97 19.11 -9.81
CA ASP A 150 1.93 20.23 -9.87
C ASP A 150 2.60 20.45 -8.52
N ARG A 151 1.81 20.39 -7.44
CA ARG A 151 2.34 20.42 -6.08
C ARG A 151 3.23 19.20 -5.82
N PHE A 152 2.80 17.98 -6.15
CA PHE A 152 3.61 16.78 -5.90
C PHE A 152 4.93 16.81 -6.68
N ARG A 153 4.94 17.34 -7.90
CA ARG A 153 6.16 17.57 -8.69
C ARG A 153 7.07 18.57 -7.99
N THR A 154 6.52 19.68 -7.52
CA THR A 154 7.26 20.71 -6.77
C THR A 154 7.85 20.15 -5.48
N ASP A 155 7.04 19.42 -4.69
CA ASP A 155 7.44 18.80 -3.43
C ASP A 155 8.54 17.75 -3.66
N ARG A 156 8.44 16.95 -4.74
CA ARG A 156 9.49 16.02 -5.17
C ARG A 156 10.78 16.74 -5.53
N GLU A 157 10.71 17.81 -6.32
CA GLU A 157 11.90 18.57 -6.72
C GLU A 157 12.55 19.28 -5.52
N ALA A 158 11.75 19.80 -4.58
CA ALA A 158 12.23 20.39 -3.34
C ALA A 158 12.89 19.34 -2.42
N GLY A 159 12.27 18.16 -2.29
CA GLY A 159 12.82 17.02 -1.54
C GLY A 159 14.10 16.45 -2.16
N ALA A 160 14.18 16.39 -3.49
CA ALA A 160 15.39 16.00 -4.21
C ALA A 160 16.52 17.04 -4.09
N ARG A 161 16.18 18.32 -3.89
CA ARG A 161 17.13 19.43 -3.66
C ARG A 161 17.55 19.57 -2.19
N ALA A 162 16.82 18.97 -1.25
CA ALA A 162 17.24 18.92 0.15
C ALA A 162 18.51 18.06 0.27
N PRO A 163 19.62 18.56 0.85
CA PRO A 163 20.84 17.78 1.01
C PRO A 163 20.64 16.76 2.12
N GLY A 164 20.04 15.62 1.79
CA GLY A 164 20.03 14.45 2.64
C GLY A 164 21.31 13.65 2.41
N ALA A 165 22.14 13.49 3.44
CA ALA A 165 23.27 12.54 3.44
C ALA A 165 22.84 11.13 2.96
N GLY A 166 21.55 10.79 3.08
CA GLY A 166 20.92 9.58 2.55
C GLY A 166 20.92 9.46 1.02
N LEU A 167 20.62 10.51 0.25
CA LEU A 167 20.56 10.43 -1.23
C LEU A 167 21.95 10.19 -1.86
N ALA A 168 22.98 10.84 -1.32
CA ALA A 168 24.36 10.60 -1.73
C ALA A 168 24.80 9.16 -1.38
N GLN A 169 24.44 8.68 -0.19
CA GLN A 169 24.71 7.30 0.24
C GLN A 169 23.96 6.27 -0.63
N LEU A 170 22.71 6.55 -1.02
CA LEU A 170 21.95 5.70 -1.96
C LEU A 170 22.64 5.59 -3.29
N ARG A 171 23.01 6.75 -3.87
CA ARG A 171 23.59 6.80 -5.20
C ARG A 171 24.92 6.07 -5.23
N ALA A 172 25.76 6.27 -4.21
CA ALA A 172 27.00 5.53 -4.03
C ALA A 172 26.75 4.02 -3.88
N ARG A 173 25.68 3.61 -3.19
CA ARG A 173 25.37 2.20 -2.95
C ARG A 173 24.72 1.51 -4.15
N LEU A 174 23.85 2.18 -4.89
CA LEU A 174 23.33 1.72 -6.19
C LEU A 174 24.46 1.56 -7.21
N GLN A 175 25.40 2.51 -7.24
CA GLN A 175 26.62 2.39 -8.06
C GLN A 175 27.45 1.17 -7.64
N ALA A 176 27.68 0.97 -6.34
CA ALA A 176 28.40 -0.20 -5.84
C ALA A 176 27.68 -1.52 -6.17
N LEU A 177 26.35 -1.57 -6.10
CA LEU A 177 25.54 -2.74 -6.48
C LEU A 177 25.60 -3.01 -7.99
N SER A 178 25.52 -1.96 -8.82
CA SER A 178 25.64 -2.07 -10.28
C SER A 178 27.03 -2.53 -10.76
N ALA A 179 28.06 -2.29 -9.94
CA ALA A 179 29.43 -2.72 -10.19
C ALA A 179 29.71 -4.17 -9.76
N ARG A 180 28.76 -4.85 -9.07
CA ARG A 180 28.92 -6.27 -8.72
C ARG A 180 28.71 -7.11 -9.99
N PRO A 181 29.63 -8.05 -10.29
CA PRO A 181 29.43 -8.96 -11.42
C PRO A 181 28.13 -9.74 -11.20
N ALA A 182 27.27 -9.78 -12.23
CA ALA A 182 26.01 -10.50 -12.20
C ALA A 182 26.24 -11.95 -11.73
N GLY A 183 25.64 -12.31 -10.60
CA GLY A 183 25.76 -13.65 -10.04
C GLY A 183 25.05 -14.66 -10.93
N GLY A 184 25.80 -15.30 -11.83
CA GLY A 184 25.35 -16.46 -12.61
C GLY A 184 24.33 -16.16 -13.71
N ARG A 185 24.35 -16.99 -14.75
CA ARG A 185 23.42 -16.92 -15.88
C ARG A 185 21.97 -17.02 -15.40
N GLY A 186 21.16 -15.99 -15.62
CA GLY A 186 19.70 -16.05 -15.54
C GLY A 186 18.99 -15.00 -14.68
N GLN A 187 19.70 -14.15 -13.92
CA GLN A 187 19.04 -13.08 -13.17
C GLN A 187 18.68 -11.90 -14.08
N GLN A 188 17.40 -11.81 -14.45
CA GLN A 188 16.85 -10.71 -15.27
C GLN A 188 16.45 -9.47 -14.44
N ALA A 189 16.51 -9.52 -13.10
CA ALA A 189 16.20 -8.38 -12.24
C ALA A 189 17.03 -8.39 -10.95
N TRP A 190 17.47 -7.20 -10.53
CA TRP A 190 18.08 -6.97 -9.22
C TRP A 190 16.99 -6.52 -8.26
N ILE A 191 16.73 -7.29 -7.20
CA ILE A 191 15.83 -6.90 -6.10
C ILE A 191 16.71 -6.36 -4.98
N VAL A 192 16.58 -5.08 -4.65
CA VAL A 192 17.24 -4.46 -3.49
C VAL A 192 16.18 -4.24 -2.40
N PRO A 193 16.22 -4.96 -1.28
CA PRO A 193 15.27 -4.74 -0.18
C PRO A 193 15.42 -3.33 0.38
N VAL A 194 14.30 -2.63 0.60
CA VAL A 194 14.30 -1.25 1.09
C VAL A 194 14.88 -1.17 2.51
N GLU A 195 14.72 -2.23 3.31
CA GLU A 195 15.31 -2.32 4.66
C GLU A 195 16.84 -2.32 4.65
N GLU A 196 17.47 -2.70 3.53
CA GLU A 196 18.93 -2.67 3.35
C GLU A 196 19.46 -1.28 2.97
N ILE A 197 18.57 -0.27 2.94
CA ILE A 197 18.88 1.13 2.64
C ILE A 197 18.66 1.97 3.92
N PRO A 198 19.68 2.12 4.79
CA PRO A 198 19.51 2.83 6.06
C PRO A 198 19.34 4.33 5.81
N GLY A 199 18.38 4.95 6.50
CA GLY A 199 18.31 6.40 6.65
C GLY A 199 17.79 7.17 5.43
N ILE A 200 17.10 6.50 4.51
CA ILE A 200 16.40 7.16 3.40
C ILE A 200 14.92 6.96 3.61
N ASP A 201 14.20 8.07 3.65
CA ASP A 201 12.75 8.04 3.57
C ASP A 201 12.35 7.27 2.30
N PRO A 202 11.61 6.15 2.40
CA PRO A 202 11.13 5.41 1.24
C PRO A 202 10.42 6.32 0.22
N MET A 203 9.79 7.41 0.67
CA MET A 203 9.18 8.40 -0.21
C MET A 203 10.20 9.12 -1.10
N VAL A 204 11.40 9.39 -0.57
CA VAL A 204 12.52 9.96 -1.34
C VAL A 204 13.05 8.94 -2.36
N LEU A 205 12.99 7.64 -2.06
CA LEU A 205 13.34 6.58 -3.03
C LEU A 205 12.33 6.48 -4.17
N PHE A 206 11.04 6.52 -3.87
CA PHE A 206 9.98 6.50 -4.89
C PHE A 206 9.99 7.77 -5.75
N SER A 207 10.41 8.90 -5.19
CA SER A 207 10.50 10.17 -5.90
C SER A 207 11.75 10.30 -6.80
N LEU A 208 12.57 9.26 -6.94
CA LEU A 208 13.74 9.27 -7.84
C LEU A 208 13.48 8.58 -9.19
N TRP A 209 12.30 8.01 -9.37
CA TRP A 209 11.87 7.35 -10.61
C TRP A 209 10.91 8.25 -11.40
#